data_AF-E5BFP6-F1
#
_entry.id   AF-E5BFP6-F1
#
_cell.length_a   1.000
_cell.length_b   1.000
_cell.length_c   1.000
_cell.angle_alpha   90.00
_cell.angle_beta   90.00
_cell.angle_gamma   90.00
#
_symmetry.space_group_name_H-M   'P 1'
#
loop_
_entity.id
_entity.type
_entity.pdbx_description
1 polymer ?
#
loop_
_entity_poly.entity_id
_entity_poly.type
_entity_poly.pdbx_seq_one_letter_code
_entity_poly.pdbx_strand_id
1 'polypeptide(L)' 'MRINDFHNILELIKQDVLQSEAEYLKLLKVVGNNQKYDFRSQLSIYDKNPEATACAKFDYWREHFNRTVM' A
#
# COMPACT_ATOMS: atom_id res chain seq x y z
N MET A 1 7.82 7.79 -13.06
CA MET A 1 7.69 8.82 -12.02
C MET A 1 9.08 9.22 -11.56
N ARG A 2 9.38 10.53 -11.40
CA ARG A 2 10.67 10.92 -10.81
C ARG A 2 10.65 10.63 -9.31
N ILE A 3 11.79 10.29 -8.71
CA ILE A 3 11.89 9.91 -7.29
C ILE A 3 11.33 11.01 -6.37
N ASN A 4 11.53 12.28 -6.72
CA ASN A 4 11.00 13.40 -5.93
C ASN A 4 9.47 13.46 -5.95
N ASP A 5 8.86 13.18 -7.10
CA ASP A 5 7.40 13.17 -7.23
C ASP A 5 6.80 12.06 -6.35
N PHE A 6 7.48 10.92 -6.24
CA PHE A 6 7.07 9.81 -5.37
C PHE A 6 7.07 10.20 -3.90
N HIS A 7 8.16 10.79 -3.41
CA HIS A 7 8.25 11.20 -2.00
C HIS A 7 7.24 12.29 -1.65
N ASN A 8 7.00 13.23 -2.56
CA ASN A 8 5.99 14.27 -2.36
C ASN A 8 4.58 13.67 -2.21
N ILE A 9 4.22 12.70 -3.05
CA ILE A 9 2.93 12.00 -2.95
C ILE A 9 2.80 11.30 -1.58
N LEU A 10 3.84 10.59 -1.14
CA LEU A 10 3.82 9.91 0.16
C LEU A 10 3.64 10.87 1.34
N GLU A 11 4.24 12.07 1.30
CA GLU A 11 4.04 13.06 2.36
C GLU A 11 2.62 13.64 2.37
N LEU A 12 2.00 13.86 1.20
CA LEU A 12 0.60 14.27 1.11
C LEU A 12 -0.34 13.22 1.69
N ILE A 13 -0.18 11.95 1.31
CA ILE A 13 -0.97 10.84 1.85
C ILE A 13 -0.85 10.76 3.36
N LYS A 14 0.37 10.91 3.91
CA LYS A 14 0.58 10.92 5.36
C LYS A 14 -0.19 12.05 6.03
N GLN A 15 -0.18 13.24 5.46
CA GLN A 15 -0.94 14.36 6.00
C GLN A 15 -2.43 14.05 6.01
N ASP A 16 -2.99 13.59 4.88
CA ASP A 16 -4.41 13.30 4.74
C ASP A 16 -4.90 12.22 5.71
N VAL A 17 -4.14 11.12 5.82
CA VAL A 17 -4.48 10.00 6.72
C VAL A 17 -4.46 10.43 8.20
N LEU A 18 -3.59 11.36 8.58
CA LEU A 18 -3.51 11.85 9.96
C LEU A 18 -4.61 12.85 10.33
N GLN A 19 -5.35 13.39 9.35
CA GLN A 19 -6.47 14.31 9.63
C GLN A 19 -7.80 13.60 9.92
N SER A 20 -7.88 12.28 9.67
CA SER A 20 -9.12 11.52 9.80
C SER A 20 -8.88 10.19 10.50
N GLU A 21 -9.52 9.98 11.64
CA GLU A 21 -9.50 8.69 12.35
C GLU A 21 -9.94 7.54 11.43
N ALA A 22 -10.97 7.76 10.61
CA ALA A 22 -11.46 6.74 9.68
C ALA A 22 -10.40 6.34 8.64
N GLU A 23 -9.68 7.31 8.08
CA GLU A 23 -8.60 7.04 7.13
C GLU A 23 -7.40 6.40 7.83
N TYR A 24 -7.09 6.83 9.06
CA TYR A 24 -6.05 6.21 9.87
C TYR A 24 -6.34 4.73 10.15
N LEU A 25 -7.58 4.38 10.52
CA LEU A 25 -7.98 3.00 10.75
C LEU A 25 -7.91 2.15 9.47
N LYS A 26 -8.25 2.70 8.30
CA LYS A 26 -8.04 2.02 7.01
C LYS A 26 -6.56 1.76 6.74
N LEU A 27 -5.70 2.74 6.98
CA LEU A 27 -4.25 2.56 6.84
C LEU A 27 -3.75 1.45 7.76
N LEU A 28 -4.16 1.42 9.03
CA LEU A 28 -3.76 0.36 9.97
C LEU A 28 -4.16 -1.03 9.48
N LYS A 29 -5.34 -1.17 8.86
CA LYS A 29 -5.78 -2.43 8.24
C LYS A 29 -4.86 -2.85 7.08
N VAL A 30 -4.51 -1.91 6.20
CA VAL A 30 -3.56 -2.17 5.09
C VAL A 30 -2.18 -2.55 5.62
N VAL A 31 -1.67 -1.84 6.64
CA VAL A 31 -0.39 -2.12 7.30
C VAL A 31 -0.40 -3.52 7.89
N GLY A 32 -1.45 -3.91 8.62
CA GLY A 32 -1.58 -5.26 9.18
C GLY A 32 -1.60 -6.34 8.10
N ASN A 33 -2.39 -6.16 7.04
CA ASN A 33 -2.49 -7.10 5.91
C ASN A 33 -1.16 -7.25 5.14
N ASN A 34 -0.34 -6.21 5.14
CA ASN A 34 0.89 -6.11 4.35
C ASN A 34 2.13 -5.90 5.24
N GLN A 35 2.14 -6.49 6.43
CA GLN A 35 3.17 -6.30 7.47
C GLN A 35 4.60 -6.64 7.01
N LYS A 36 4.75 -7.49 5.99
CA LYS A 36 6.06 -7.88 5.44
C LYS A 36 6.78 -6.74 4.69
N TYR A 37 6.06 -5.68 4.35
CA TYR A 37 6.59 -4.54 3.62
C TYR A 37 7.00 -3.40 4.56
N ASP A 38 7.91 -2.53 4.11
CA ASP A 38 8.24 -1.32 4.86
C ASP A 38 7.10 -0.29 4.81
N PHE A 39 7.14 0.68 5.72
CA PHE A 39 6.05 1.66 5.85
C PHE A 39 5.83 2.49 4.58
N ARG A 40 6.89 2.78 3.81
CA ARG A 40 6.77 3.50 2.53
C ARG A 40 5.99 2.69 1.51
N SER A 41 6.28 1.40 1.39
CA SER A 41 5.55 0.49 0.52
C SER A 41 4.11 0.32 1.02
N GLN A 42 3.89 0.23 2.32
CA GLN A 42 2.55 0.14 2.91
C GLN A 42 1.70 1.39 2.59
N LEU A 43 2.28 2.60 2.72
CA LEU A 43 1.62 3.85 2.31
C LEU A 43 1.31 3.86 0.80
N SER A 44 2.25 3.37 -0.02
CA SER A 44 2.01 3.26 -1.46
C SER A 44 0.92 2.24 -1.81
N ILE A 45 0.79 1.15 -1.05
CA ILE A 45 -0.29 0.17 -1.22
C ILE A 45 -1.62 0.81 -0.83
N TYR A 46 -1.66 1.52 0.31
CA TYR A 46 -2.84 2.25 0.77
C TYR A 46 -3.34 3.26 -0.27
N ASP A 47 -2.45 4.11 -0.80
CA ASP A 47 -2.74 5.09 -1.86
C ASP A 47 -3.35 4.45 -3.11
N LYS A 48 -2.85 3.28 -3.49
CA LYS A 48 -3.30 2.58 -4.69
C LYS A 48 -4.60 1.82 -4.47
N ASN A 49 -4.76 1.19 -3.31
CA ASN A 49 -5.96 0.46 -2.94
C ASN A 49 -6.07 0.33 -1.39
N PRO A 50 -6.90 1.16 -0.73
CA PRO A 50 -7.07 1.10 0.72
C PRO A 50 -7.78 -0.17 1.21
N GLU A 51 -8.40 -0.95 0.32
CA GLU A 51 -9.00 -2.25 0.63
C GLU A 51 -8.06 -3.43 0.29
N ALA A 52 -6.78 -3.17 0.03
CA ALA A 52 -5.81 -4.21 -0.25
C ALA A 52 -5.68 -5.20 0.93
N THR A 53 -6.03 -6.45 0.67
CA THR A 53 -5.89 -7.57 1.63
C THR A 53 -4.56 -8.30 1.50
N ALA A 54 -3.93 -8.22 0.33
CA ALA A 54 -2.61 -8.78 0.07
C ALA A 54 -1.93 -8.06 -1.09
N CYS A 55 -0.62 -7.92 -1.01
CA CYS A 55 0.24 -7.44 -2.09
C CYS A 55 1.40 -8.43 -2.33
N ALA A 56 1.81 -8.55 -3.58
CA ALA A 56 2.93 -9.36 -4.00
C ALA A 56 3.56 -8.80 -5.29
N LYS A 57 4.76 -9.29 -5.64
CA LYS A 57 5.33 -9.06 -6.97
C LYS A 57 4.44 -9.72 -8.03
N PHE A 58 4.47 -9.18 -9.25
CA PHE A 58 3.60 -9.62 -10.35
C PHE A 58 3.58 -11.15 -10.54
N ASP A 59 4.76 -11.78 -10.58
CA ASP A 59 4.88 -13.22 -10.85
C ASP A 59 4.63 -14.11 -9.63
N TYR A 60 4.57 -13.55 -8.42
CA TYR A 60 4.48 -14.32 -7.18
C TYR A 60 3.30 -15.30 -7.17
N TRP A 61 2.12 -14.83 -7.61
CA TRP A 61 0.91 -15.64 -7.65
C TRP A 61 0.98 -16.75 -8.70
N ARG A 62 1.65 -16.50 -9.82
CA ARG A 62 1.85 -17.50 -10.87
C ARG A 62 2.78 -18.59 -10.38
N GLU A 63 3.91 -18.21 -9.79
CA GLU A 63 4.95 -19.12 -9.31
C GLU A 63 4.51 -20.02 -8.16
N HIS A 64 3.70 -19.50 -7.24
CA HIS A 64 3.37 -20.20 -5.98
C HIS A 64 1.96 -20.78 -5.94
N PHE A 65 1.05 -20.27 -6.78
CA PHE A 65 -0.37 -20.65 -6.72
C PHE A 65 -0.97 -20.99 -8.08
N ASN A 66 -0.20 -20.95 -9.17
CA ASN A 66 -0.68 -21.16 -10.54
C ASN A 66 -1.87 -20.22 -10.88
N ARG A 67 -1.84 -18.98 -10.37
CA ARG A 67 -2.86 -17.94 -10.58
C ARG A 67 -2.24 -16.71 -11.23
N THR A 68 -2.93 -16.12 -12.21
CA THR A 68 -2.49 -14.86 -12.85
C THR A 68 -3.36 -13.71 -12.36
N VAL A 69 -2.72 -12.60 -12.01
CA VAL A 69 -3.40 -11.32 -11.76
C VAL A 69 -3.66 -10.67 -13.11
N MET A 70 -4.92 -10.34 -13.41
CA MET A 70 -5.31 -9.60 -14.62
C MET A 70 -5.13 -8.10 -14.45
#